data_AF-A0A2I1GLN7-F1
#
_entry.id   AF-A0A2I1GLN7-F1
#
_cell.length_a   1.000
_cell.length_b   1.000
_cell.length_c   1.000
_cell.angle_alpha   90.00
_cell.angle_beta   90.00
_cell.angle_gamma   90.00
#
_symmetry.space_group_name_H-M   'P 1'
#
loop_
_entity.id
_entity.type
_entity.pdbx_description
1 polymer ?
#
loop_
_entity_poly.entity_id
_entity_poly.type
_entity_poly.pdbx_seq_one_letter_code
_entity_poly.pdbx_strand_id
1 'polypeptide(L)'
;MIKYLGKSLQKLYFDGISITITIIEYISTYCLNLNSLKLRIGSGINYVFPYFKNLRINNLILIIHNQYFRNNLLANLFENLAPINV
;
A
#
# COMPACT_ATOMS: atom_id res chain seq x y z
N MET A 1 -0.89 16.88 4.48
CA MET A 1 0.54 16.70 4.14
C MET A 1 0.74 16.06 2.77
N ILE A 2 0.21 14.86 2.51
CA ILE A 2 0.32 14.16 1.20
C ILE A 2 -0.13 15.03 0.01
N LYS A 3 -1.25 15.76 0.13
CA LYS A 3 -1.74 16.66 -0.94
C LYS A 3 -0.71 17.71 -1.40
N TYR A 4 0.16 18.17 -0.50
CA TYR A 4 1.10 19.26 -0.77
C TYR A 4 2.50 18.75 -1.12
N LEU A 5 2.93 17.63 -0.53
CA LEU A 5 4.28 17.06 -0.71
C LEU A 5 4.31 15.87 -1.67
N GLY A 6 3.17 15.29 -2.03
CA GLY A 6 3.08 14.03 -2.76
C GLY A 6 3.87 14.04 -4.06
N LYS A 7 3.82 15.14 -4.82
CA LYS A 7 4.49 15.23 -6.11
C LYS A 7 6.02 15.08 -6.02
N SER A 8 6.66 15.44 -4.92
CA SER A 8 8.12 15.31 -4.76
C SER A 8 8.54 14.02 -4.06
N LEU A 9 7.59 13.25 -3.50
CA LEU A 9 7.90 12.04 -2.75
C LEU A 9 8.23 10.88 -3.69
N GLN A 10 9.46 10.38 -3.58
CA GLN A 10 9.90 9.13 -4.22
C GLN A 10 9.76 7.90 -3.31
N LYS A 11 9.82 8.11 -1.99
CA LYS A 11 9.70 7.06 -0.98
C LYS A 11 8.73 7.52 0.11
N LEU A 12 7.82 6.63 0.50
CA LEU A 12 6.86 6.90 1.57
C LEU A 12 6.84 5.72 2.53
N TYR A 13 7.09 6.01 3.80
CA TYR A 13 6.84 5.07 4.88
C TYR A 13 5.60 5.52 5.66
N PHE A 14 4.62 4.63 5.77
CA PHE A 14 3.41 4.87 6.53
C PHE A 14 3.34 3.89 7.70
N ASP A 15 3.54 4.42 8.90
CA ASP A 15 3.46 3.68 10.17
C ASP A 15 2.13 3.93 10.87
N GLY A 16 1.03 3.62 10.17
CA GLY A 16 -0.32 3.72 10.73
C GLY A 16 -0.83 2.35 11.12
N ILE A 17 -1.38 2.22 12.33
CA ILE A 17 -2.01 0.98 12.80
C ILE A 17 -3.20 0.59 11.91
N SER A 18 -3.89 1.57 11.32
CA SER A 18 -4.99 1.37 10.37
C SER A 18 -4.74 2.15 9.09
N ILE A 19 -4.41 1.42 8.02
CA ILE A 19 -4.47 1.97 6.68
C ILE A 19 -5.92 1.91 6.18
N THR A 20 -6.41 3.02 5.63
CA THR A 20 -7.76 3.10 5.08
C THR A 20 -7.70 3.20 3.56
N ILE A 21 -8.82 2.89 2.91
CA ILE A 21 -9.00 3.07 1.46
C ILE A 21 -8.65 4.52 1.07
N THR A 22 -9.14 5.49 1.83
CA THR A 22 -8.89 6.91 1.60
C THR A 22 -7.40 7.25 1.59
N ILE A 23 -6.60 6.64 2.47
CA ILE A 23 -5.14 6.88 2.48
C ILE A 23 -4.51 6.40 1.16
N ILE A 24 -4.91 5.24 0.67
CA ILE A 24 -4.39 4.68 -0.59
C ILE A 24 -4.81 5.53 -1.78
N GLU A 25 -6.07 5.98 -1.82
CA GLU A 25 -6.57 6.88 -2.87
C GLU A 25 -5.80 8.20 -2.87
N TYR A 26 -5.50 8.76 -1.70
CA TYR A 26 -4.68 9.96 -1.58
C TYR A 26 -3.25 9.72 -2.08
N ILE A 27 -2.63 8.59 -1.74
CA ILE A 27 -1.30 8.24 -2.24
C ILE A 27 -1.33 8.10 -3.77
N SER A 28 -2.31 7.37 -4.32
CA SER A 28 -2.47 7.18 -5.76
C SER A 28 -2.69 8.52 -6.50
N THR A 29 -3.44 9.44 -5.90
CA THR A 29 -3.78 10.73 -6.51
C THR A 29 -2.63 11.73 -6.45
N TYR A 30 -1.96 11.85 -5.31
CA TYR A 30 -1.03 12.95 -5.05
C TYR A 30 0.44 12.55 -5.17
N CYS A 31 0.79 11.27 -4.99
CA CYS A 31 2.16 10.78 -4.99
C CYS A 31 2.57 10.15 -6.33
N LEU A 32 2.43 10.92 -7.42
CA LEU A 32 2.62 10.41 -8.79
C LEU A 32 4.07 9.98 -9.12
N ASN A 33 5.05 10.46 -8.35
CA ASN A 33 6.47 10.12 -8.51
C ASN A 33 6.94 9.09 -7.47
N LEU A 34 6.01 8.46 -6.75
CA LEU A 34 6.33 7.51 -5.71
C LEU A 34 6.87 6.22 -6.31
N ASN A 35 8.13 5.91 -6.02
CA ASN A 35 8.77 4.69 -6.48
C ASN A 35 8.64 3.56 -5.45
N SER A 36 8.68 3.90 -4.16
CA SER A 36 8.63 2.93 -3.07
C SER A 36 7.62 3.32 -2.00
N LEU A 37 6.72 2.40 -1.68
CA LEU A 37 5.77 2.52 -0.59
C LEU A 37 6.04 1.42 0.43
N LYS A 38 6.25 1.81 1.68
CA LYS A 38 6.38 0.90 2.81
C LYS A 38 5.23 1.13 3.78
N LEU A 39 4.45 0.09 4.04
CA LEU A 39 3.27 0.14 4.90
C LEU A 39 3.46 -0.80 6.09
N ARG A 40 3.23 -0.29 7.30
CA ARG A 40 2.93 -1.14 8.44
C ARG A 40 1.45 -1.51 8.39
N ILE A 41 1.17 -2.80 8.56
CA ILE A 41 -0.17 -3.33 8.39
C ILE A 41 -0.71 -3.95 9.69
N GLY A 42 -1.89 -3.51 10.08
CA GLY A 42 -2.70 -4.10 11.14
C GLY A 42 -3.87 -4.94 10.60
N SER A 43 -4.82 -5.25 11.49
CA SER A 43 -6.06 -5.94 11.14
C SER A 43 -6.90 -5.13 10.13
N GLY A 44 -7.48 -5.80 9.12
CA GLY A 44 -8.41 -5.17 8.17
C GLY A 44 -7.82 -4.76 6.82
N ILE A 45 -6.55 -5.05 6.55
CA ILE A 45 -5.91 -4.79 5.24
C ILE A 45 -6.59 -5.48 4.06
N ASN A 46 -7.28 -6.60 4.29
CA ASN A 46 -7.96 -7.33 3.22
C ASN A 46 -8.93 -6.43 2.42
N TYR A 47 -9.56 -5.45 3.07
CA TYR A 47 -10.48 -4.51 2.42
C TYR A 47 -9.79 -3.48 1.54
N VAL A 48 -8.48 -3.27 1.70
CA VAL A 48 -7.76 -2.21 1.00
C VAL A 48 -6.91 -2.73 -0.16
N PHE A 49 -6.63 -4.04 -0.23
CA PHE A 49 -5.86 -4.65 -1.32
C PHE A 49 -6.39 -4.33 -2.73
N PRO A 50 -7.71 -4.37 -2.99
CA PRO A 50 -8.22 -4.04 -4.32
C PRO A 50 -7.89 -2.62 -4.79
N TYR A 51 -7.51 -1.72 -3.88
CA TYR A 51 -7.14 -0.35 -4.18
C TYR A 51 -5.64 -0.19 -4.46
N PHE A 52 -4.80 -1.16 -4.08
CA PHE A 52 -3.37 -1.11 -4.39
C PHE A 52 -3.09 -1.17 -5.89
N LYS A 53 -3.98 -1.76 -6.70
CA LYS A 53 -3.87 -1.74 -8.18
C LYS A 53 -3.80 -0.34 -8.77
N ASN A 54 -4.30 0.68 -8.05
CA ASN A 54 -4.26 2.07 -8.49
C ASN A 54 -2.94 2.77 -8.11
N LEU A 55 -2.08 2.12 -7.32
CA LEU A 55 -0.76 2.63 -6.97
C LEU A 55 0.20 2.38 -8.13
N ARG A 56 0.77 3.45 -8.67
CA ARG A 56 1.80 3.40 -9.71
C ARG A 56 3.19 3.37 -9.08
N ILE A 57 3.45 2.34 -8.28
CA ILE A 57 4.70 2.16 -7.53
C ILE A 57 5.46 0.93 -8.03
N ASN A 58 6.79 0.98 -7.99
CA ASN A 58 7.62 -0.16 -8.40
C ASN A 58 7.94 -1.10 -7.23
N ASN A 59 7.94 -0.58 -6.00
CA ASN A 59 8.28 -1.36 -4.82
C ASN A 59 7.26 -1.15 -3.70
N LEU A 60 6.55 -2.21 -3.33
CA LEU A 60 5.63 -2.25 -2.21
C LEU A 60 6.21 -3.15 -1.10
N ILE A 61 6.49 -2.56 0.06
CA ILE A 61 6.98 -3.28 1.23
C ILE A 61 5.88 -3.29 2.29
N LEU A 62 5.50 -4.49 2.73
CA LEU A 62 4.44 -4.72 3.68
C LEU A 62 5.01 -5.30 4.98
N ILE A 63 4.87 -4.58 6.10
CA ILE A 63 5.28 -5.07 7.43
C ILE A 63 4.04 -5.57 8.17
N ILE A 64 3.96 -6.87 8.38
CA ILE A 64 2.84 -7.55 9.02
C ILE A 64 3.23 -7.92 10.44
N HIS A 65 2.51 -7.41 11.44
CA HIS A 65 2.76 -7.75 12.86
C HIS A 65 1.85 -8.87 13.39
N ASN A 66 0.82 -9.27 12.65
CA ASN A 66 -0.12 -10.30 13.08
C ASN A 66 -0.01 -11.57 12.23
N GLN A 67 0.46 -12.66 12.87
CA GLN A 67 0.75 -13.94 12.22
C GLN A 67 -0.52 -14.63 11.66
N TYR A 68 -1.68 -14.40 12.28
CA TYR A 68 -2.95 -15.02 11.87
C TYR A 68 -3.42 -14.58 10.48
N PHE A 69 -2.98 -13.41 10.01
CA PHE A 69 -3.42 -12.87 8.72
C PHE A 69 -2.48 -13.23 7.57
N ARG A 70 -1.32 -13.84 7.84
CA ARG A 70 -0.26 -14.03 6.82
C ARG A 70 -0.74 -14.83 5.60
N ASN A 71 -1.50 -15.91 5.80
CA ASN A 71 -1.92 -16.78 4.70
C ASN A 71 -3.01 -16.12 3.82
N ASN A 72 -4.04 -15.54 4.43
CA ASN A 72 -5.10 -14.82 3.70
C ASN A 72 -4.57 -13.57 2.99
N LEU A 73 -3.57 -12.93 3.59
CA LEU A 73 -2.89 -11.77 3.02
C LEU A 73 -2.14 -12.13 1.73
N LEU A 74 -1.39 -13.23 1.73
CA LEU A 74 -0.69 -13.69 0.52
C LEU A 74 -1.67 -13.99 -0.61
N ALA A 75 -2.76 -14.72 -0.34
CA ALA A 75 -3.79 -14.99 -1.34
C ALA A 75 -4.38 -13.69 -1.94
N ASN A 76 -4.77 -12.74 -1.09
CA ASN A 76 -5.31 -11.46 -1.54
C ASN A 76 -4.28 -10.62 -2.31
N LEU A 77 -2.99 -10.70 -1.98
CA LEU A 77 -1.92 -10.04 -2.72
C LEU A 77 -1.80 -10.60 -4.14
N PHE A 78 -1.79 -11.92 -4.29
CA PHE A 78 -1.70 -12.56 -5.61
C PHE A 78 -2.89 -12.20 -6.51
N GLU A 79 -4.10 -12.15 -5.95
CA GLU A 79 -5.31 -11.80 -6.72
C GLU A 79 -5.36 -10.32 -7.13
N ASN A 80 -4.84 -9.41 -6.31
CA ASN A 80 -5.02 -7.96 -6.50
C ASN A 80 -3.78 -7.21 -7.01
N LEU A 81 -2.61 -7.86 -7.08
CA LEU A 81 -1.34 -7.26 -7.54
C LEU A 81 -0.71 -7.94 -8.76
N ALA A 82 -1.30 -9.00 -9.32
CA ALA A 82 -0.81 -9.58 -10.56
C ALA A 82 -1.21 -8.66 -11.74
N PRO A 83 -0.28 -7.90 -12.37
CA PRO A 83 1.12 -8.23 -12.61
C PRO A 83 2.08 -7.08 -12.22
N ILE A 84 2.60 -7.10 -11.00
CA ILE A 84 3.94 -6.56 -10.74
C ILE A 84 4.86 -7.75 -11.01
N ASN A 85 5.59 -7.74 -12.12
CA ASN A 85 6.52 -8.82 -12.50
C ASN A 85 7.40 -9.19 -11.30
N VAL A 86 7.17 -10.39 -10.75
CA VAL A 86 8.05 -11.07 -9.80
C VAL A 86 9.17 -11.74 -10.57
#